data_AF-A0A2E5EA43-F1
#
_entry.id   AF-A0A2E5EA43-F1
#
_cell.length_a   1.000
_cell.length_b   1.000
_cell.length_c   1.000
_cell.angle_alpha   90.00
_cell.angle_beta   90.00
_cell.angle_gamma   90.00
#
_symmetry.space_group_name_H-M   'P 1'
#
loop_
_entity.id
_entity.type
_entity.pdbx_description
1 polymer ?
#
loop_
_entity_poly.entity_id
_entity_poly.type
_entity_poly.pdbx_seq_one_letter_code
_entity_poly.pdbx_strand_id
1 'polypeptide(L)'
;MKHILSVRGDQAEDILGILKCVATAEGALDLHEIHKATLEAVAHHLFQMRIDVAEFKTSIDGAGERITDAGLRKEIMNMAGILPFLEEENMETRIDAVAHLGAEFKFSRRFARELHGLCHHAIMELTICMLRPASLTAGRTLAGLTLKFAGSAIHADGSKKTLERYKRYEELDDHIFAKVLTKYYRDNNFELPGTPHAPFSNGLMYHDMHHVLQGYPTTPLGETCVLAFDEALIDEDLGKALIAYVAQFQVGLLFDSTLPLWKNQFKPDIVLRAYERGGICNTNFLKRGFDWSELLEQPLQDVRDRFNIPLDGAIVKGPDDLWCGDMGIVGQRDSKDMVHQKKRWLEKIFAKLNVKSED
;
A
#
# COMPACT_ATOMS: atom_id res chain seq x y z
N MET A 1 6.11 19.39 2.06
CA MET A 1 4.67 19.72 2.11
C MET A 1 4.03 19.16 0.86
N LYS A 2 3.01 18.33 0.99
CA LYS A 2 2.38 17.60 -0.11
C LYS A 2 1.79 18.56 -1.13
N HIS A 3 2.41 18.68 -2.30
CA HIS A 3 1.92 19.59 -3.33
C HIS A 3 0.53 19.12 -3.77
N ILE A 4 0.36 17.82 -4.02
CA ILE A 4 -0.91 17.25 -4.51
C ILE A 4 -2.10 17.46 -3.57
N LEU A 5 -1.92 17.35 -2.24
CA LEU A 5 -3.04 17.54 -1.29
C LEU A 5 -3.51 18.99 -1.18
N SER A 6 -2.73 19.94 -1.69
CA SER A 6 -3.07 21.37 -1.72
C SER A 6 -3.64 21.84 -3.06
N VAL A 7 -3.63 20.99 -4.10
CA VAL A 7 -4.15 21.34 -5.43
C VAL A 7 -5.67 21.44 -5.43
N ARG A 8 -6.22 22.54 -5.97
CA ARG A 8 -7.67 22.80 -6.06
C ARG A 8 -8.03 23.48 -7.38
N GLY A 9 -9.31 23.49 -7.73
CA GLY A 9 -9.85 24.23 -8.88
C GLY A 9 -9.31 23.74 -10.23
N ASP A 10 -9.10 24.65 -11.17
CA ASP A 10 -8.68 24.36 -12.55
C ASP A 10 -7.42 23.47 -12.62
N GLN A 11 -6.48 23.63 -11.69
CA GLN A 11 -5.28 22.80 -11.65
C GLN A 11 -5.60 21.34 -11.31
N ALA A 12 -6.60 21.08 -10.46
CA ALA A 12 -7.05 19.71 -10.19
C ALA A 12 -7.73 19.11 -11.44
N GLU A 13 -8.53 19.88 -12.16
CA GLU A 13 -9.18 19.45 -13.41
C GLU A 13 -8.14 19.11 -14.48
N ASP A 14 -7.11 19.94 -14.64
CA ASP A 14 -5.99 19.70 -15.55
C ASP A 14 -5.28 18.38 -15.22
N ILE A 15 -4.98 18.13 -13.94
CA ILE A 15 -4.32 16.89 -13.50
C ILE A 15 -5.20 15.68 -13.76
N LEU A 16 -6.48 15.73 -13.39
CA LEU A 16 -7.40 14.62 -13.59
C LEU A 16 -7.61 14.32 -15.07
N GLY A 17 -7.70 15.35 -15.89
CA GLY A 17 -7.72 15.20 -17.32
C GLY A 17 -6.45 14.50 -17.83
N ILE A 18 -5.26 14.94 -17.42
CA ILE A 18 -3.99 14.35 -17.85
C ILE A 18 -3.94 12.87 -17.48
N LEU A 19 -4.32 12.52 -16.25
CA LEU A 19 -4.38 11.14 -15.79
C LEU A 19 -5.43 10.32 -16.57
N LYS A 20 -6.56 10.92 -16.94
CA LYS A 20 -7.55 10.28 -17.82
C LYS A 20 -6.98 10.02 -19.22
N CYS A 21 -6.22 10.95 -19.79
CA CYS A 21 -5.56 10.72 -21.08
C CYS A 21 -4.58 9.56 -21.00
N VAL A 22 -3.83 9.43 -19.90
CA VAL A 22 -3.00 8.23 -19.69
C VAL A 22 -3.86 6.96 -19.56
N ALA A 23 -4.94 7.00 -18.79
CA ALA A 23 -5.84 5.87 -18.59
C ALA A 23 -6.52 5.37 -19.87
N THR A 24 -6.78 6.27 -20.81
CA THR A 24 -7.44 6.00 -22.11
C THR A 24 -6.45 5.90 -23.27
N ALA A 25 -5.14 5.98 -22.99
CA ALA A 25 -4.09 6.11 -24.00
C ALA A 25 -4.45 7.16 -25.08
N GLU A 26 -4.74 8.38 -24.62
CA GLU A 26 -5.10 9.54 -25.44
C GLU A 26 -6.38 9.32 -26.27
N GLY A 27 -7.33 8.56 -25.71
CA GLY A 27 -8.61 8.23 -26.33
C GLY A 27 -8.57 7.02 -27.27
N ALA A 28 -7.44 6.31 -27.38
CA ALA A 28 -7.35 5.06 -28.12
C ALA A 28 -8.11 3.90 -27.45
N LEU A 29 -8.38 4.01 -26.14
CA LEU A 29 -9.06 3.02 -25.32
C LEU A 29 -10.26 3.64 -24.61
N ASP A 30 -11.31 2.85 -24.41
CA ASP A 30 -12.42 3.23 -23.54
C ASP A 30 -11.93 3.36 -22.08
N LEU A 31 -12.58 4.25 -21.31
CA LEU A 31 -12.26 4.41 -19.89
C LEU A 31 -12.85 3.24 -19.09
N HIS A 32 -11.99 2.26 -18.76
CA HIS A 32 -12.38 1.11 -17.95
C HIS A 32 -12.76 1.51 -16.51
N GLU A 33 -13.67 0.74 -15.89
CA GLU A 33 -14.26 1.02 -14.57
C GLU A 33 -13.22 1.23 -13.45
N ILE A 34 -12.17 0.41 -13.38
CA ILE A 34 -11.12 0.59 -12.36
C ILE A 34 -10.36 1.92 -12.51
N HIS A 35 -10.15 2.38 -13.75
CA HIS A 35 -9.53 3.67 -14.01
C HIS A 35 -10.47 4.81 -13.63
N LYS A 36 -11.75 4.71 -14.03
CA LYS A 36 -12.79 5.65 -13.62
C LYS A 36 -12.85 5.78 -12.09
N ALA A 37 -12.97 4.67 -11.38
CA ALA A 37 -13.01 4.64 -9.91
C ALA A 37 -11.73 5.22 -9.28
N THR A 38 -10.57 5.01 -9.90
CA THR A 38 -9.30 5.60 -9.43
C THR A 38 -9.30 7.12 -9.58
N LEU A 39 -9.71 7.63 -10.74
CA LEU A 39 -9.75 9.07 -10.99
C LEU A 39 -10.80 9.78 -10.11
N GLU A 40 -11.96 9.15 -9.92
CA GLU A 40 -13.00 9.66 -9.01
C GLU A 40 -12.53 9.68 -7.56
N ALA A 41 -11.82 8.64 -7.11
CA ALA A 41 -11.25 8.60 -5.76
C ALA A 41 -10.14 9.66 -5.57
N VAL A 42 -9.30 9.90 -6.58
CA VAL A 42 -8.32 10.99 -6.55
C VAL A 42 -9.02 12.35 -6.46
N ALA A 43 -10.06 12.57 -7.29
CA ALA A 43 -10.85 13.79 -7.26
C ALA A 43 -11.46 14.02 -5.87
N HIS A 44 -12.07 13.00 -5.29
CA HIS A 44 -12.76 13.09 -4.01
C HIS A 44 -11.79 13.29 -2.84
N HIS A 45 -10.77 12.44 -2.70
CA HIS A 45 -9.93 12.42 -1.50
C HIS A 45 -8.75 13.38 -1.55
N LEU A 46 -8.12 13.57 -2.72
CA LEU A 46 -6.93 14.42 -2.82
C LEU A 46 -7.30 15.86 -3.15
N PHE A 47 -8.25 16.03 -4.09
CA PHE A 47 -8.63 17.36 -4.59
C PHE A 47 -9.91 17.92 -3.97
N GLN A 48 -10.66 17.11 -3.21
CA GLN A 48 -11.91 17.52 -2.54
C GLN A 48 -12.97 17.99 -3.56
N MET A 49 -13.08 17.27 -4.66
CA MET A 49 -13.98 17.54 -5.78
C MET A 49 -14.94 16.38 -6.01
N ARG A 50 -16.16 16.69 -6.44
CA ARG A 50 -17.13 15.71 -6.93
C ARG A 50 -17.43 16.01 -8.38
N ILE A 51 -16.97 15.14 -9.27
CA ILE A 51 -17.02 15.35 -10.71
C ILE A 51 -17.24 14.02 -11.41
N ASP A 52 -17.86 14.05 -12.59
CA ASP A 52 -17.84 12.91 -13.50
C ASP A 52 -16.59 12.99 -14.37
N VAL A 53 -15.63 12.11 -14.08
CA VAL A 53 -14.36 12.07 -14.81
C VAL A 53 -14.55 11.75 -16.30
N ALA A 54 -15.68 11.16 -16.69
CA ALA A 54 -16.00 10.87 -18.09
C ALA A 54 -16.15 12.14 -18.94
N GLU A 55 -16.44 13.29 -18.33
CA GLU A 55 -16.71 14.54 -19.06
C GLU A 55 -15.45 15.37 -19.39
N PHE A 56 -14.33 15.16 -18.67
CA PHE A 56 -13.10 15.91 -18.96
C PHE A 56 -12.54 15.56 -20.33
N LYS A 57 -12.35 16.59 -21.16
CA LYS A 57 -11.54 16.50 -22.36
C LYS A 57 -10.28 17.30 -22.11
N THR A 58 -9.14 16.62 -22.12
CA THR A 58 -7.84 17.28 -22.17
C THR A 58 -6.90 16.52 -23.09
N SER A 59 -5.70 17.05 -23.27
CA SER A 59 -4.60 16.40 -23.96
C SER A 59 -3.41 16.22 -23.02
N ILE A 60 -2.51 15.29 -23.34
CA ILE A 60 -1.17 15.27 -22.74
C ILE A 60 -0.35 16.45 -23.28
N ASP A 61 -0.56 16.83 -24.55
CA ASP A 61 0.14 17.95 -25.18
C ASP A 61 -0.03 19.25 -24.38
N GLY A 62 1.07 19.94 -24.14
CA GLY A 62 1.10 21.18 -23.36
C GLY A 62 0.89 20.96 -21.86
N ALA A 63 0.91 19.72 -21.35
CA ALA A 63 0.82 19.45 -19.92
C ALA A 63 1.92 20.19 -19.15
N GLY A 64 3.12 20.28 -19.73
CA GLY A 64 4.23 21.05 -19.17
C GLY A 64 3.99 22.56 -19.14
N GLU A 65 3.07 23.10 -19.93
CA GLU A 65 2.70 24.51 -19.89
C GLU A 65 1.64 24.77 -18.81
N ARG A 66 0.69 23.83 -18.64
CA ARG A 66 -0.37 23.89 -17.63
C ARG A 66 0.16 23.64 -16.21
N ILE A 67 1.04 22.66 -16.04
CA ILE A 67 1.64 22.32 -14.75
C ILE A 67 3.09 22.79 -14.73
N THR A 68 3.36 23.94 -14.12
CA THR A 68 4.70 24.54 -14.10
C THR A 68 5.55 24.11 -12.89
N ASP A 69 4.91 23.67 -11.80
CA ASP A 69 5.61 23.24 -10.59
C ASP A 69 6.30 21.87 -10.76
N ALA A 70 7.60 21.82 -10.50
CA ALA A 70 8.41 20.63 -10.73
C ALA A 70 8.14 19.49 -9.71
N GLY A 71 7.77 19.84 -8.47
CA GLY A 71 7.41 18.85 -7.45
C GLY A 71 6.10 18.16 -7.83
N LEU A 72 5.10 18.96 -8.21
CA LEU A 72 3.80 18.50 -8.65
C LEU A 72 3.89 17.65 -9.93
N ARG A 73 4.73 18.02 -10.91
CA ARG A 73 4.98 17.17 -12.09
C ARG A 73 5.47 15.78 -11.70
N LYS A 74 6.35 15.69 -10.70
CA LYS A 74 6.89 14.40 -10.23
C LYS A 74 5.79 13.56 -9.56
N GLU A 75 4.97 14.18 -8.73
CA GLU A 75 3.82 13.53 -8.08
C GLU A 75 2.80 13.04 -9.14
N ILE A 76 2.49 13.86 -10.15
CA ILE A 76 1.62 13.47 -11.27
C ILE A 76 2.21 12.30 -12.05
N MET A 77 3.51 12.30 -12.35
CA MET A 77 4.14 11.19 -13.06
C MET A 77 4.07 9.87 -12.28
N ASN A 78 4.31 9.91 -10.97
CA ASN A 78 4.24 8.70 -10.15
C ASN A 78 2.80 8.17 -10.08
N MET A 79 1.80 9.05 -9.97
CA MET A 79 0.40 8.65 -10.07
C MET A 79 0.03 8.12 -11.47
N ALA A 80 0.53 8.74 -12.55
CA ALA A 80 0.32 8.22 -13.90
C ALA A 80 0.94 6.82 -14.06
N GLY A 81 2.07 6.57 -13.40
CA GLY A 81 2.79 5.30 -13.43
C GLY A 81 2.02 4.11 -12.84
N ILE A 82 1.01 4.33 -11.99
CA ILE A 82 0.18 3.23 -11.49
C ILE A 82 -0.90 2.77 -12.49
N LEU A 83 -1.32 3.67 -13.39
CA LEU A 83 -2.46 3.43 -14.27
C LEU A 83 -2.28 2.22 -15.20
N PRO A 84 -1.10 2.00 -15.84
CA PRO A 84 -0.90 0.80 -16.66
C PRO A 84 -1.07 -0.52 -15.92
N PHE A 85 -0.98 -0.52 -14.59
CA PHE A 85 -1.09 -1.71 -13.74
C PHE A 85 -2.46 -1.87 -13.08
N LEU A 86 -3.47 -1.09 -13.49
CA LEU A 86 -4.83 -1.28 -12.97
C LEU A 86 -5.61 -2.38 -13.71
N GLU A 87 -5.22 -2.68 -14.94
CA GLU A 87 -5.76 -3.77 -15.77
C GLU A 87 -4.65 -4.46 -16.57
N GLU A 88 -4.84 -5.72 -16.92
CA GLU A 88 -3.85 -6.51 -17.68
C GLU A 88 -3.85 -6.16 -19.18
N GLU A 89 -5.02 -5.83 -19.72
CA GLU A 89 -5.19 -5.53 -21.14
C GLU A 89 -4.63 -4.14 -21.48
N ASN A 90 -4.03 -4.03 -22.67
CA ASN A 90 -3.51 -2.75 -23.21
C ASN A 90 -2.48 -2.02 -22.31
N MET A 91 -1.83 -2.75 -21.39
CA MET A 91 -0.78 -2.21 -20.50
C MET A 91 0.33 -1.48 -21.28
N GLU A 92 0.84 -2.09 -22.38
CA GLU A 92 1.89 -1.48 -23.21
C GLU A 92 1.44 -0.13 -23.80
N THR A 93 0.21 -0.04 -24.29
CA THR A 93 -0.36 1.20 -24.85
C THR A 93 -0.45 2.31 -23.80
N ARG A 94 -0.76 1.97 -22.55
CA ARG A 94 -0.78 2.94 -21.44
C ARG A 94 0.62 3.34 -20.99
N ILE A 95 1.59 2.41 -21.03
CA ILE A 95 3.00 2.73 -20.76
C ILE A 95 3.52 3.76 -21.77
N ASP A 96 3.15 3.63 -23.05
CA ASP A 96 3.51 4.62 -24.07
C ASP A 96 2.91 6.00 -23.76
N ALA A 97 1.65 6.07 -23.30
CA ALA A 97 1.04 7.33 -22.86
C ALA A 97 1.73 7.94 -21.63
N VAL A 98 2.17 7.13 -20.65
CA VAL A 98 3.00 7.60 -19.54
C VAL A 98 4.34 8.15 -20.05
N ALA A 99 4.96 7.49 -21.03
CA ALA A 99 6.21 7.95 -21.63
C ALA A 99 6.03 9.30 -22.36
N HIS A 100 4.91 9.48 -23.07
CA HIS A 100 4.54 10.74 -23.69
C HIS A 100 4.41 11.87 -22.64
N LEU A 101 3.68 11.63 -21.56
CA LEU A 101 3.57 12.59 -20.46
C LEU A 101 4.94 12.94 -19.85
N GLY A 102 5.80 11.94 -19.69
CA GLY A 102 7.17 12.13 -19.23
C GLY A 102 7.97 13.07 -20.13
N ALA A 103 7.79 12.98 -21.46
CA ALA A 103 8.42 13.88 -22.42
C ALA A 103 7.91 15.32 -22.27
N GLU A 104 6.60 15.53 -22.12
CA GLU A 104 5.98 16.85 -21.91
C GLU A 104 6.47 17.52 -20.63
N PHE A 105 6.62 16.74 -19.55
CA PHE A 105 7.19 17.24 -18.30
C PHE A 105 8.71 17.36 -18.30
N LYS A 106 9.38 16.96 -19.40
CA LYS A 106 10.84 16.96 -19.58
C LYS A 106 11.59 16.05 -18.61
N PHE A 107 10.96 14.94 -18.20
CA PHE A 107 11.64 13.89 -17.46
C PHE A 107 12.56 13.09 -18.38
N SER A 108 13.84 13.00 -18.02
CA SER A 108 14.82 12.24 -18.81
C SER A 108 14.57 10.72 -18.74
N ARG A 109 15.19 9.93 -19.64
CA ARG A 109 15.22 8.45 -19.54
C ARG A 109 15.72 7.90 -18.20
N ARG A 110 16.40 8.72 -17.37
CA ARG A 110 16.77 8.37 -15.99
C ARG A 110 15.54 8.24 -15.08
N PHE A 111 14.48 8.99 -15.33
CA PHE A 111 13.22 8.91 -14.58
C PHE A 111 12.56 7.53 -14.71
N ALA A 112 12.60 6.91 -15.90
CA ALA A 112 12.13 5.53 -16.09
C ALA A 112 12.93 4.52 -15.24
N ARG A 113 14.24 4.74 -15.08
CA ARG A 113 15.08 3.93 -14.16
C ARG A 113 14.78 4.23 -12.69
N GLU A 114 14.42 5.47 -12.35
CA GLU A 114 13.99 5.84 -11.00
C GLU A 114 12.63 5.22 -10.68
N LEU A 115 11.67 5.21 -11.61
CA LEU A 115 10.39 4.49 -11.47
C LEU A 115 10.62 2.99 -11.24
N HIS A 116 11.61 2.39 -11.91
CA HIS A 116 12.03 1.01 -11.65
C HIS A 116 12.66 0.82 -10.26
N GLY A 117 13.47 1.78 -9.80
CA GLY A 117 14.02 1.78 -8.43
C GLY A 117 12.95 1.97 -7.34
N LEU A 118 11.89 2.73 -7.66
CA LEU A 118 10.73 2.93 -6.79
C LEU A 118 9.91 1.66 -6.63
N CYS A 119 9.69 0.92 -7.73
CA CYS A 119 9.15 -0.43 -7.64
C CYS A 119 9.97 -1.28 -6.66
N HIS A 120 11.31 -1.23 -6.72
CA HIS A 120 12.17 -2.01 -5.81
C HIS A 120 11.98 -1.70 -4.32
N HIS A 121 11.79 -0.43 -3.93
CA HIS A 121 11.57 -0.06 -2.53
C HIS A 121 10.18 -0.49 -2.05
N ALA A 122 9.14 -0.17 -2.83
CA ALA A 122 7.78 -0.58 -2.52
C ALA A 122 7.63 -2.11 -2.49
N ILE A 123 8.36 -2.86 -3.33
CA ILE A 123 8.46 -4.33 -3.28
C ILE A 123 9.06 -4.81 -1.96
N MET A 124 10.08 -4.13 -1.42
CA MET A 124 10.69 -4.51 -0.14
C MET A 124 9.70 -4.36 1.02
N GLU A 125 8.92 -3.27 1.04
CA GLU A 125 7.88 -3.05 2.05
C GLU A 125 6.73 -4.05 1.92
N LEU A 126 6.30 -4.31 0.70
CA LEU A 126 5.29 -5.33 0.38
C LEU A 126 5.77 -6.72 0.79
N THR A 127 7.05 -7.02 0.55
CA THR A 127 7.68 -8.26 1.02
C THR A 127 7.59 -8.36 2.53
N ILE A 128 7.95 -7.31 3.29
CA ILE A 128 7.88 -7.27 4.77
C ILE A 128 6.46 -7.58 5.27
N CYS A 129 5.44 -6.92 4.70
CA CYS A 129 4.03 -7.17 5.06
C CYS A 129 3.63 -8.63 4.80
N MET A 130 4.16 -9.22 3.72
CA MET A 130 3.84 -10.59 3.32
C MET A 130 4.67 -11.68 4.00
N LEU A 131 5.79 -11.38 4.68
CA LEU A 131 6.66 -12.39 5.30
C LEU A 131 5.96 -13.19 6.40
N ARG A 132 5.07 -12.54 7.18
CA ARG A 132 4.35 -13.20 8.28
C ARG A 132 3.23 -14.11 7.78
N PRO A 133 2.33 -13.67 6.87
CA PRO A 133 1.44 -14.56 6.13
C PRO A 133 2.16 -15.77 5.50
N ALA A 134 3.29 -15.53 4.83
CA ALA A 134 4.07 -16.58 4.17
C ALA A 134 4.55 -17.66 5.14
N SER A 135 4.99 -17.27 6.34
CA SER A 135 5.46 -18.21 7.36
C SER A 135 4.37 -19.18 7.84
N LEU A 136 3.10 -18.78 7.75
CA LEU A 136 1.95 -19.60 8.11
C LEU A 136 1.51 -20.50 6.96
N THR A 137 1.60 -20.03 5.72
CA THR A 137 1.16 -20.78 4.52
C THR A 137 2.21 -21.77 3.99
N ALA A 138 3.50 -21.49 4.15
CA ALA A 138 4.57 -22.32 3.59
C ALA A 138 4.90 -23.58 4.43
N GLY A 139 4.24 -23.77 5.57
CA GLY A 139 4.74 -24.64 6.63
C GLY A 139 6.06 -24.09 7.20
N ARG A 140 6.49 -24.57 8.37
CA ARG A 140 7.62 -24.02 9.16
C ARG A 140 9.00 -23.97 8.47
N THR A 141 9.12 -24.27 7.18
CA THR A 141 10.38 -24.29 6.45
C THR A 141 10.68 -22.92 5.82
N LEU A 142 11.37 -22.09 6.59
CA LEU A 142 11.95 -20.79 6.21
C LEU A 142 13.07 -20.86 5.14
N ALA A 143 13.36 -22.03 4.56
CA ALA A 143 14.53 -22.23 3.70
C ALA A 143 14.53 -21.40 2.40
N GLY A 144 13.38 -20.86 1.99
CA GLY A 144 13.23 -20.02 0.79
C GLY A 144 13.20 -18.51 1.03
N LEU A 145 12.96 -18.06 2.27
CA LEU A 145 12.91 -16.63 2.60
C LEU A 145 14.36 -16.15 2.77
N THR A 146 14.82 -15.34 1.82
CA THR A 146 16.24 -15.08 1.58
C THR A 146 17.05 -14.69 2.83
N LEU A 147 18.27 -15.25 2.87
CA LEU A 147 19.40 -15.05 3.79
C LEU A 147 19.74 -13.58 4.16
N LYS A 148 19.13 -12.58 3.51
CA LYS A 148 19.33 -11.14 3.76
C LYS A 148 18.58 -10.61 4.99
N PHE A 149 17.53 -11.27 5.47
CA PHE A 149 16.79 -10.87 6.68
C PHE A 149 17.27 -11.58 7.97
N ALA A 150 18.19 -12.54 7.84
CA ALA A 150 18.46 -13.55 8.85
C ALA A 150 19.39 -13.15 10.02
N GLY A 151 19.75 -11.88 10.19
CA GLY A 151 20.60 -11.47 11.32
C GLY A 151 19.86 -11.01 12.57
N SER A 152 18.75 -10.28 12.40
CA SER A 152 18.12 -9.50 13.48
C SER A 152 16.60 -9.65 13.59
N ALA A 153 15.91 -10.10 12.54
CA ALA A 153 14.45 -10.26 12.54
C ALA A 153 14.00 -11.65 13.04
N ILE A 154 14.89 -12.64 13.00
CA ILE A 154 14.65 -14.02 13.44
C ILE A 154 15.08 -14.13 14.91
N HIS A 155 14.31 -13.52 15.82
CA HIS A 155 14.43 -13.77 17.26
C HIS A 155 13.94 -15.17 17.60
N ALA A 156 14.66 -16.21 17.15
CA ALA A 156 14.30 -17.60 17.33
C ALA A 156 14.23 -18.01 18.82
N ASP A 157 14.88 -17.24 19.70
CA ASP A 157 14.93 -17.40 21.15
C ASP A 157 13.68 -16.88 21.88
N GLY A 158 12.89 -16.00 21.25
CA GLY A 158 11.75 -15.35 21.89
C GLY A 158 12.15 -14.40 23.03
N SER A 159 11.17 -13.87 23.76
CA SER A 159 11.39 -13.04 24.94
C SER A 159 10.32 -13.31 25.98
N LYS A 160 10.67 -14.03 27.06
CA LYS A 160 9.74 -14.36 28.15
C LYS A 160 9.09 -13.12 28.75
N LYS A 161 9.88 -12.08 29.02
CA LYS A 161 9.39 -10.80 29.54
C LYS A 161 8.37 -10.15 28.60
N THR A 162 8.63 -10.17 27.28
CA THR A 162 7.70 -9.63 26.28
C THR A 162 6.42 -10.46 26.24
N LEU A 163 6.53 -11.79 26.19
CA LEU A 163 5.38 -12.69 26.16
C LEU A 163 4.50 -12.55 27.39
N GLU A 164 5.09 -12.52 28.58
CA GLU A 164 4.36 -12.30 29.84
C GLU A 164 3.64 -10.95 29.85
N ARG A 165 4.25 -9.91 29.27
CA ARG A 165 3.60 -8.61 29.12
C ARG A 165 2.38 -8.69 28.21
N TYR A 166 2.49 -9.33 27.05
CA TYR A 166 1.37 -9.50 26.13
C TYR A 166 0.25 -10.38 26.70
N LYS A 167 0.58 -11.42 27.47
CA LYS A 167 -0.41 -12.22 28.20
C LYS A 167 -1.19 -11.41 29.22
N ARG A 168 -0.53 -10.50 29.96
CA ARG A 168 -1.24 -9.60 30.89
C ARG A 168 -2.20 -8.66 30.17
N TYR A 169 -1.90 -8.27 28.94
CA TYR A 169 -2.79 -7.42 28.15
C TYR A 169 -4.11 -8.11 27.78
N GLU A 170 -4.17 -9.44 27.78
CA GLU A 170 -5.41 -10.18 27.54
C GLU A 170 -6.44 -10.01 28.67
N GLU A 171 -6.00 -9.64 29.87
CA GLU A 171 -6.85 -9.41 31.05
C GLU A 171 -7.35 -7.97 31.17
N LEU A 172 -6.90 -7.06 30.30
CA LEU A 172 -7.35 -5.67 30.28
C LEU A 172 -8.75 -5.55 29.64
N ASP A 173 -9.39 -4.40 29.85
CA ASP A 173 -10.68 -4.07 29.26
C ASP A 173 -10.58 -3.99 27.72
N ASP A 174 -11.66 -4.41 27.02
CA ASP A 174 -11.68 -4.60 25.57
C ASP A 174 -11.40 -3.34 24.73
N HIS A 175 -11.51 -2.16 25.32
CA HIS A 175 -11.27 -0.88 24.64
C HIS A 175 -9.82 -0.37 24.81
N ILE A 176 -9.00 -1.01 25.65
CA ILE A 176 -7.61 -0.64 25.86
C ILE A 176 -6.77 -1.11 24.66
N PHE A 177 -5.86 -0.25 24.17
CA PHE A 177 -5.09 -0.50 22.96
C PHE A 177 -4.38 -1.87 23.00
N ALA A 178 -3.68 -2.18 24.08
CA ALA A 178 -3.01 -3.46 24.23
C ALA A 178 -3.95 -4.67 24.19
N LYS A 179 -5.16 -4.56 24.76
CA LYS A 179 -6.18 -5.61 24.69
C LYS A 179 -6.64 -5.81 23.25
N VAL A 180 -6.93 -4.71 22.53
CA VAL A 180 -7.28 -4.77 21.10
C VAL A 180 -6.16 -5.40 20.28
N LEU A 181 -4.90 -5.10 20.59
CA LEU A 181 -3.74 -5.70 19.92
C LEU A 181 -3.64 -7.22 20.18
N THR A 182 -3.97 -7.72 21.37
CA THR A 182 -4.05 -9.17 21.61
C THR A 182 -5.19 -9.82 20.82
N LYS A 183 -6.33 -9.15 20.66
CA LYS A 183 -7.41 -9.59 19.78
C LYS A 183 -6.97 -9.62 18.32
N TYR A 184 -6.22 -8.62 17.86
CA TYR A 184 -5.61 -8.62 16.52
C TYR A 184 -4.75 -9.87 16.29
N TYR A 185 -3.90 -10.24 17.26
CA TYR A 185 -3.08 -11.45 17.13
C TYR A 185 -3.95 -12.71 17.06
N ARG A 186 -4.96 -12.82 17.91
CA ARG A 186 -5.88 -13.96 17.95
C ARG A 186 -6.68 -14.13 16.67
N ASP A 187 -7.32 -13.05 16.20
CA ASP A 187 -8.17 -13.07 15.01
C ASP A 187 -7.37 -13.44 13.75
N ASN A 188 -6.08 -13.11 13.71
CA ASN A 188 -5.16 -13.44 12.63
C ASN A 188 -4.45 -14.80 12.78
N ASN A 189 -4.66 -15.50 13.90
CA ASN A 189 -3.90 -16.70 14.27
C ASN A 189 -2.37 -16.45 14.27
N PHE A 190 -1.98 -15.29 14.77
CA PHE A 190 -0.59 -14.89 14.96
C PHE A 190 -0.15 -15.17 16.39
N GLU A 191 1.06 -15.68 16.54
CA GLU A 191 1.68 -15.83 17.86
C GLU A 191 1.96 -14.46 18.49
N LEU A 192 1.76 -14.38 19.81
CA LEU A 192 2.04 -13.16 20.58
C LEU A 192 3.53 -12.80 20.52
N PRO A 193 3.89 -11.50 20.55
CA PRO A 193 5.28 -11.07 20.64
C PRO A 193 5.99 -11.69 21.85
N GLY A 194 7.23 -12.13 21.65
CA GLY A 194 8.03 -12.86 22.64
C GLY A 194 7.85 -14.37 22.64
N THR A 195 6.97 -14.93 21.81
CA THR A 195 6.80 -16.39 21.68
C THR A 195 8.06 -17.04 21.09
N PRO A 196 8.69 -18.00 21.77
CA PRO A 196 9.86 -18.71 21.24
C PRO A 196 9.54 -19.42 19.93
N HIS A 197 10.48 -19.41 18.99
CA HIS A 197 10.33 -20.03 17.66
C HIS A 197 9.18 -19.50 16.80
N ALA A 198 8.57 -18.37 17.16
CA ALA A 198 7.60 -17.67 16.32
C ALA A 198 8.33 -16.62 15.47
N PRO A 199 8.65 -16.91 14.19
CA PRO A 199 9.38 -15.98 13.34
C PRO A 199 8.61 -14.66 13.21
N PHE A 200 9.35 -13.55 13.16
CA PHE A 200 8.82 -12.18 12.99
C PHE A 200 7.93 -11.64 14.13
N SER A 201 7.59 -12.44 15.15
CA SER A 201 6.74 -12.02 16.27
C SER A 201 7.24 -10.77 17.01
N ASN A 202 8.56 -10.61 17.12
CA ASN A 202 9.17 -9.41 17.70
C ASN A 202 9.46 -8.32 16.64
N GLY A 203 9.84 -8.73 15.42
CA GLY A 203 10.30 -7.81 14.38
C GLY A 203 9.19 -6.99 13.72
N LEU A 204 7.96 -7.50 13.73
CA LEU A 204 6.79 -6.84 13.13
C LEU A 204 5.84 -6.24 14.16
N MET A 205 6.18 -6.27 15.45
CA MET A 205 5.32 -5.80 16.53
C MET A 205 4.85 -4.35 16.32
N TYR A 206 5.73 -3.45 15.84
CA TYR A 206 5.33 -2.06 15.56
C TYR A 206 4.44 -1.95 14.33
N HIS A 207 4.72 -2.71 13.28
CA HIS A 207 3.84 -2.79 12.11
C HIS A 207 2.43 -3.32 12.48
N ASP A 208 2.35 -4.32 13.35
CA ASP A 208 1.06 -4.80 13.89
C ASP A 208 0.30 -3.70 14.65
N MET A 209 1.01 -2.82 15.37
CA MET A 209 0.40 -1.67 16.03
C MET A 209 -0.17 -0.66 15.03
N HIS A 210 0.40 -0.54 13.83
CA HIS A 210 -0.11 0.34 12.78
C HIS A 210 -1.48 -0.14 12.31
N HIS A 211 -1.65 -1.45 12.04
CA HIS A 211 -2.96 -2.03 11.71
C HIS A 211 -4.02 -1.65 12.74
N VAL A 212 -3.70 -1.85 14.02
CA VAL A 212 -4.65 -1.59 15.11
C VAL A 212 -4.96 -0.12 15.25
N LEU A 213 -3.94 0.73 15.26
CA LEU A 213 -4.10 2.17 15.41
C LEU A 213 -4.90 2.76 14.24
N GLN A 214 -4.62 2.33 13.02
CA GLN A 214 -5.24 2.84 11.80
C GLN A 214 -6.60 2.19 11.47
N GLY A 215 -6.88 1.01 12.02
CA GLY A 215 -8.16 0.31 11.80
C GLY A 215 -8.22 -0.42 10.46
N TYR A 216 -7.13 -1.07 10.05
CA TYR A 216 -7.08 -1.87 8.82
C TYR A 216 -6.75 -3.34 9.13
N PRO A 217 -7.48 -4.30 8.53
CA PRO A 217 -7.21 -5.71 8.72
C PRO A 217 -5.96 -6.15 7.95
N THR A 218 -5.59 -7.42 8.07
CA THR A 218 -4.45 -8.03 7.36
C THR A 218 -4.80 -8.57 5.97
N THR A 219 -5.88 -8.08 5.37
CA THR A 219 -6.27 -8.42 3.99
C THR A 219 -5.32 -7.73 3.01
N PRO A 220 -5.11 -8.23 1.77
CA PRO A 220 -4.36 -7.48 0.75
C PRO A 220 -4.78 -6.02 0.60
N LEU A 221 -6.09 -5.74 0.65
CA LEU A 221 -6.61 -4.37 0.69
C LEU A 221 -6.19 -3.63 1.97
N GLY A 222 -6.32 -4.26 3.14
CA GLY A 222 -5.93 -3.69 4.42
C GLY A 222 -4.44 -3.35 4.51
N GLU A 223 -3.56 -4.23 4.02
CA GLU A 223 -2.10 -3.97 3.88
C GLU A 223 -1.85 -2.75 2.99
N THR A 224 -2.54 -2.67 1.84
CA THR A 224 -2.44 -1.52 0.94
C THR A 224 -2.90 -0.22 1.62
N CYS A 225 -3.91 -0.30 2.50
CA CYS A 225 -4.39 0.85 3.26
C CYS A 225 -3.41 1.28 4.36
N VAL A 226 -2.76 0.33 5.06
CA VAL A 226 -1.72 0.65 6.05
C VAL A 226 -0.57 1.37 5.39
N LEU A 227 -0.09 0.86 4.25
CA LEU A 227 0.97 1.52 3.50
C LEU A 227 0.56 2.92 3.05
N ALA A 228 -0.62 3.06 2.43
CA ALA A 228 -1.09 4.36 1.97
C ALA A 228 -1.19 5.37 3.12
N PHE A 229 -1.63 4.93 4.30
CA PHE A 229 -1.65 5.78 5.50
C PHE A 229 -0.24 6.16 5.96
N ASP A 230 0.65 5.17 6.08
CA ASP A 230 2.02 5.33 6.57
C ASP A 230 2.82 6.29 5.68
N GLU A 231 2.75 6.09 4.36
CA GLU A 231 3.40 6.94 3.35
C GLU A 231 2.86 8.37 3.40
N ALA A 232 1.56 8.54 3.57
CA ALA A 232 0.98 9.86 3.80
C ALA A 232 1.51 10.51 5.08
N LEU A 233 1.69 9.75 6.16
CA LEU A 233 2.15 10.28 7.45
C LEU A 233 3.59 10.82 7.40
N ILE A 234 4.45 10.24 6.55
CA ILE A 234 5.84 10.68 6.36
C ILE A 234 6.03 11.63 5.17
N ASP A 235 4.94 12.17 4.61
CA ASP A 235 4.96 13.05 3.45
C ASP A 235 5.60 12.42 2.19
N GLU A 236 5.48 11.10 2.03
CA GLU A 236 5.93 10.42 0.82
C GLU A 236 4.86 10.45 -0.30
N ASP A 237 5.36 10.22 -1.51
CA ASP A 237 4.59 10.30 -2.75
C ASP A 237 3.70 9.07 -2.93
N LEU A 238 2.40 9.33 -3.04
CA LEU A 238 1.36 8.31 -3.20
C LEU A 238 1.59 7.36 -4.40
N GLY A 239 2.00 7.90 -5.54
CA GLY A 239 2.21 7.10 -6.74
C GLY A 239 3.36 6.12 -6.57
N LYS A 240 4.43 6.54 -5.86
CA LYS A 240 5.53 5.65 -5.50
C LYS A 240 5.09 4.54 -4.57
N ALA A 241 4.31 4.89 -3.55
CA ALA A 241 3.80 3.95 -2.56
C ALA A 241 2.96 2.86 -3.23
N LEU A 242 2.03 3.25 -4.10
CA LEU A 242 1.03 2.34 -4.63
C LEU A 242 1.51 1.47 -5.81
N ILE A 243 2.59 1.84 -6.53
CA ILE A 243 2.93 1.16 -7.78
C ILE A 243 3.18 -0.35 -7.61
N ALA A 244 3.92 -0.77 -6.58
CA ALA A 244 4.19 -2.19 -6.35
C ALA A 244 2.95 -2.93 -5.81
N TYR A 245 2.13 -2.26 -5.01
CA TYR A 245 0.92 -2.83 -4.43
C TYR A 245 -0.18 -3.04 -5.46
N VAL A 246 -0.39 -2.05 -6.33
CA VAL A 246 -1.28 -2.17 -7.48
C VAL A 246 -0.76 -3.28 -8.40
N ALA A 247 0.51 -3.23 -8.79
CA ALA A 247 1.14 -4.30 -9.59
C ALA A 247 0.90 -5.70 -9.00
N GLN A 248 1.14 -5.90 -7.71
CA GLN A 248 1.03 -7.21 -7.07
C GLN A 248 -0.42 -7.64 -6.80
N PHE A 249 -1.24 -6.79 -6.21
CA PHE A 249 -2.56 -7.17 -5.70
C PHE A 249 -3.72 -6.86 -6.65
N GLN A 250 -3.50 -6.02 -7.65
CA GLN A 250 -4.49 -5.77 -8.71
C GLN A 250 -4.25 -6.70 -9.91
N VAL A 251 -3.04 -6.66 -10.48
CA VAL A 251 -2.69 -7.41 -11.71
C VAL A 251 -2.06 -8.77 -11.43
N GLY A 252 -1.62 -9.03 -10.20
CA GLY A 252 -1.01 -10.31 -9.86
C GLY A 252 0.45 -10.42 -10.32
N LEU A 253 1.24 -9.37 -10.14
CA LEU A 253 2.69 -9.43 -10.35
C LEU A 253 3.40 -10.01 -9.10
N LEU A 254 3.96 -11.20 -9.24
CA LEU A 254 4.73 -11.90 -8.19
C LEU A 254 6.17 -11.38 -8.13
N PHE A 255 6.53 -10.75 -7.02
CA PHE A 255 7.93 -10.42 -6.72
C PHE A 255 8.67 -11.53 -5.95
N ASP A 256 7.94 -12.38 -5.23
CA ASP A 256 8.45 -13.59 -4.59
C ASP A 256 7.50 -14.78 -4.87
N SER A 257 8.04 -15.84 -5.47
CA SER A 257 7.28 -17.05 -5.84
C SER A 257 6.79 -17.90 -4.66
N THR A 258 7.19 -17.56 -3.43
CA THR A 258 6.74 -18.24 -2.19
C THR A 258 5.45 -17.64 -1.62
N LEU A 259 5.01 -16.48 -2.13
CA LEU A 259 3.81 -15.79 -1.67
C LEU A 259 2.58 -16.19 -2.48
N PRO A 260 1.39 -16.28 -1.85
CA PRO A 260 0.14 -16.42 -2.58
C PRO A 260 -0.08 -15.17 -3.44
N LEU A 261 -0.45 -15.39 -4.70
CA LEU A 261 -0.75 -14.32 -5.63
C LEU A 261 -2.22 -13.91 -5.52
N TRP A 262 -2.47 -12.61 -5.51
CA TRP A 262 -3.81 -12.02 -5.46
C TRP A 262 -4.05 -11.13 -6.67
N LYS A 263 -5.31 -11.02 -7.09
CA LYS A 263 -5.78 -10.07 -8.13
C LYS A 263 -6.99 -9.29 -7.63
N ASN A 264 -7.35 -8.19 -8.31
CA ASN A 264 -8.58 -7.44 -8.06
C ASN A 264 -8.77 -6.86 -6.64
N GLN A 265 -7.69 -6.75 -5.85
CA GLN A 265 -7.77 -6.31 -4.46
C GLN A 265 -7.68 -4.78 -4.29
N PHE A 266 -7.23 -4.06 -5.32
CA PHE A 266 -7.13 -2.61 -5.23
C PHE A 266 -8.53 -1.98 -5.28
N LYS A 267 -8.92 -1.30 -4.20
CA LYS A 267 -10.18 -0.54 -4.09
C LYS A 267 -9.83 0.95 -3.97
N PRO A 268 -9.86 1.73 -5.07
CA PRO A 268 -9.27 3.06 -5.08
C PRO A 268 -9.85 3.98 -4.00
N ASP A 269 -11.18 4.07 -3.87
CA ASP A 269 -11.84 4.92 -2.86
C ASP A 269 -11.33 4.64 -1.44
N ILE A 270 -11.27 3.36 -1.04
CA ILE A 270 -10.80 2.95 0.29
C ILE A 270 -9.32 3.28 0.48
N VAL A 271 -8.47 3.03 -0.52
CA VAL A 271 -7.02 3.26 -0.42
C VAL A 271 -6.69 4.76 -0.41
N LEU A 272 -7.33 5.56 -1.28
CA LEU A 272 -7.10 7.00 -1.28
C LEU A 272 -7.70 7.68 -0.04
N ARG A 273 -8.79 7.14 0.51
CA ARG A 273 -9.26 7.54 1.84
C ARG A 273 -8.23 7.23 2.93
N ALA A 274 -7.51 6.10 2.84
CA ALA A 274 -6.44 5.78 3.78
C ALA A 274 -5.28 6.78 3.72
N TYR A 275 -4.86 7.16 2.51
CA TYR A 275 -3.85 8.18 2.30
C TYR A 275 -4.29 9.55 2.86
N GLU A 276 -5.54 9.96 2.62
CA GLU A 276 -6.12 11.17 3.19
C GLU A 276 -6.08 11.14 4.74
N ARG A 277 -6.51 10.02 5.35
CA ARG A 277 -6.46 9.83 6.82
C ARG A 277 -5.04 9.92 7.38
N GLY A 278 -4.06 9.32 6.71
CA GLY A 278 -2.66 9.42 7.12
C GLY A 278 -2.11 10.84 6.98
N GLY A 279 -2.59 11.59 6.00
CA GLY A 279 -2.16 12.96 5.77
C GLY A 279 -2.68 14.02 6.74
N ILE A 280 -3.73 13.71 7.49
CA ILE A 280 -4.24 14.58 8.57
C ILE A 280 -3.78 14.13 9.96
N CYS A 281 -3.18 12.94 10.07
CA CYS A 281 -2.58 12.46 11.31
C CYS A 281 -1.45 13.42 11.74
N ASN A 282 -1.47 13.83 13.00
CA ASN A 282 -0.57 14.87 13.52
C ASN A 282 0.68 14.30 14.23
N THR A 283 0.79 12.97 14.34
CA THR A 283 1.85 12.30 15.10
C THR A 283 2.55 11.25 14.24
N ASN A 284 3.82 11.51 13.92
CA ASN A 284 4.66 10.57 13.17
C ASN A 284 5.17 9.44 14.08
N PHE A 285 4.38 8.38 14.22
CA PHE A 285 4.73 7.16 14.94
C PHE A 285 5.67 6.22 14.16
N LEU A 286 5.97 6.53 12.90
CA LEU A 286 6.95 5.82 12.06
C LEU A 286 8.39 6.26 12.35
N LYS A 287 8.56 7.37 13.06
CA LYS A 287 9.87 7.88 13.45
C LYS A 287 10.63 6.83 14.25
N ARG A 288 11.86 6.55 13.83
CA ARG A 288 12.76 5.63 14.55
C ARG A 288 12.86 6.01 16.03
N GLY A 289 12.59 5.04 16.91
CA GLY A 289 12.66 5.23 18.35
C GLY A 289 11.41 5.86 18.97
N PHE A 290 10.30 5.93 18.24
CA PHE A 290 9.00 6.30 18.81
C PHE A 290 8.65 5.39 20.00
N ASP A 291 8.22 5.99 21.11
CA ASP A 291 7.91 5.27 22.34
C ASP A 291 6.42 4.91 22.40
N TRP A 292 6.13 3.61 22.29
CA TRP A 292 4.79 3.06 22.37
C TRP A 292 4.36 2.70 23.81
N SER A 293 5.29 2.70 24.76
CA SER A 293 5.08 2.08 26.08
C SER A 293 3.94 2.74 26.85
N GLU A 294 3.83 4.06 26.80
CA GLU A 294 2.79 4.83 27.50
C GLU A 294 1.42 4.76 26.83
N LEU A 295 1.35 4.33 25.56
CA LEU A 295 0.11 4.33 24.76
C LEU A 295 -0.65 3.01 24.87
N LEU A 296 0.07 1.90 25.08
CA LEU A 296 -0.52 0.56 25.02
C LEU A 296 -1.56 0.33 26.12
N GLU A 297 -1.41 0.95 27.28
CA GLU A 297 -2.36 0.80 28.39
C GLU A 297 -3.47 1.87 28.39
N GLN A 298 -3.53 2.73 27.36
CA GLN A 298 -4.58 3.73 27.19
C GLN A 298 -5.76 3.19 26.37
N PRO A 299 -6.98 3.75 26.52
CA PRO A 299 -8.06 3.53 25.58
C PRO A 299 -7.60 3.79 24.14
N LEU A 300 -7.87 2.84 23.23
CA LEU A 300 -7.44 2.98 21.83
C LEU A 300 -8.02 4.22 21.16
N GLN A 301 -9.25 4.60 21.51
CA GLN A 301 -9.89 5.79 20.96
C GLN A 301 -9.17 7.07 21.40
N ASP A 302 -8.76 7.16 22.67
CA ASP A 302 -8.02 8.32 23.18
C ASP A 302 -6.69 8.50 22.44
N VAL A 303 -5.99 7.39 22.14
CA VAL A 303 -4.75 7.43 21.34
C VAL A 303 -5.02 7.91 19.91
N ARG A 304 -6.09 7.42 19.27
CA ARG A 304 -6.49 7.86 17.93
C ARG A 304 -6.87 9.34 17.89
N ASP A 305 -7.64 9.81 18.86
CA ASP A 305 -8.05 11.20 18.98
C ASP A 305 -6.84 12.12 19.20
N ARG A 306 -5.91 11.71 20.08
CA ARG A 306 -4.64 12.42 20.31
C ARG A 306 -3.84 12.57 19.01
N PHE A 307 -3.81 11.53 18.18
CA PHE A 307 -3.05 11.52 16.92
C PHE A 307 -3.84 12.09 15.72
N ASN A 308 -5.08 12.52 15.93
CA ASN A 308 -6.00 12.96 14.88
C ASN A 308 -6.24 11.89 13.80
N ILE A 309 -6.52 10.65 14.22
CA ILE A 309 -6.79 9.51 13.33
C ILE A 309 -8.31 9.23 13.33
N PRO A 310 -9.08 9.70 12.33
CA PRO A 310 -10.51 9.47 12.30
C PRO A 310 -10.84 8.00 11.99
N LEU A 311 -11.92 7.49 12.56
CA LEU A 311 -12.46 6.15 12.23
C LEU A 311 -13.24 6.11 10.92
N ASP A 312 -13.70 7.26 10.43
CA ASP A 312 -14.34 7.31 9.12
C ASP A 312 -13.29 6.98 8.02
N GLY A 313 -13.58 5.94 7.24
CA GLY A 313 -12.65 5.31 6.30
C GLY A 313 -11.83 4.14 6.87
N ALA A 314 -11.93 3.81 8.17
CA ALA A 314 -11.38 2.56 8.70
C ALA A 314 -12.25 1.36 8.29
N ILE A 315 -11.61 0.20 8.10
CA ILE A 315 -12.32 -1.06 7.81
C ILE A 315 -12.70 -1.76 9.13
N VAL A 316 -11.78 -1.76 10.10
CA VAL A 316 -12.02 -2.27 11.46
C VAL A 316 -12.30 -1.06 12.36
N LYS A 317 -13.56 -0.90 12.76
CA LYS A 317 -14.06 0.27 13.50
C LYS A 317 -14.29 -0.04 14.97
N GLY A 318 -14.61 -1.30 15.29
CA GLY A 318 -15.00 -1.68 16.65
C GLY A 318 -14.64 -3.13 17.01
N PRO A 319 -15.01 -3.56 18.22
CA PRO A 319 -14.68 -4.89 18.74
C PRO A 319 -15.41 -6.03 18.02
N ASP A 320 -16.52 -5.74 17.33
CA ASP A 320 -17.29 -6.72 16.57
C ASP A 320 -16.65 -7.07 15.22
N ASP A 321 -15.74 -6.21 14.73
CA ASP A 321 -14.99 -6.44 13.51
C ASP A 321 -13.83 -7.42 13.75
N LEU A 322 -13.50 -8.21 12.72
CA LEU A 322 -12.38 -9.16 12.77
C LEU A 322 -11.13 -8.56 12.11
N TRP A 323 -9.99 -8.68 12.80
CA TRP A 323 -8.71 -8.17 12.27
C TRP A 323 -8.15 -8.97 11.09
N CYS A 324 -8.63 -10.19 10.88
CA CYS A 324 -8.31 -10.97 9.68
C CYS A 324 -9.16 -10.56 8.46
N GLY A 325 -10.14 -9.67 8.66
CA GLY A 325 -11.06 -9.19 7.64
C GLY A 325 -12.09 -10.22 7.21
N ASP A 326 -12.85 -9.88 6.16
CA ASP A 326 -13.88 -10.72 5.54
C ASP A 326 -13.33 -11.96 4.84
N MET A 327 -12.05 -11.95 4.46
CA MET A 327 -11.36 -13.09 3.85
C MET A 327 -10.91 -14.16 4.85
N GLY A 328 -11.11 -13.93 6.15
CA GLY A 328 -10.77 -14.87 7.20
C GLY A 328 -9.27 -15.01 7.47
N ILE A 329 -8.91 -16.03 8.24
CA ILE A 329 -7.57 -16.23 8.80
C ILE A 329 -6.53 -16.34 7.67
N VAL A 330 -5.46 -15.55 7.78
CA VAL A 330 -4.39 -15.38 6.77
C VAL A 330 -3.88 -16.69 6.15
N GLY A 331 -3.68 -17.74 6.94
CA GLY A 331 -3.19 -19.04 6.47
C GLY A 331 -4.26 -20.00 5.91
N GLN A 332 -5.53 -19.62 5.96
CA GLN A 332 -6.69 -20.43 5.60
C GLN A 332 -7.58 -19.75 4.54
N ARG A 333 -7.12 -18.64 3.96
CA ARG A 333 -7.89 -17.87 2.98
C ARG A 333 -8.04 -18.69 1.70
N ASP A 334 -9.25 -18.68 1.16
CA ASP A 334 -9.59 -19.19 -0.15
C ASP A 334 -10.47 -18.14 -0.84
N SER A 335 -10.06 -17.72 -2.04
CA SER A 335 -10.74 -16.69 -2.81
C SER A 335 -10.55 -16.95 -4.29
N LYS A 336 -11.58 -16.63 -5.09
CA LYS A 336 -11.51 -16.63 -6.57
C LYS A 336 -10.42 -15.71 -7.11
N ASP A 337 -10.04 -14.71 -6.33
CA ASP A 337 -9.01 -13.73 -6.66
C ASP A 337 -7.60 -14.20 -6.26
N MET A 338 -7.48 -15.34 -5.58
CA MET A 338 -6.20 -16.01 -5.35
C MET A 338 -5.81 -16.84 -6.57
N VAL A 339 -4.62 -16.54 -7.11
CA VAL A 339 -4.07 -17.25 -8.25
C VAL A 339 -3.13 -18.35 -7.77
N HIS A 340 -3.64 -19.57 -7.71
CA HIS A 340 -2.85 -20.76 -7.40
C HIS A 340 -2.16 -21.30 -8.66
N GLN A 341 -1.15 -20.63 -9.23
CA GLN A 341 -0.42 -21.21 -10.37
C GLN A 341 1.10 -20.97 -10.44
N LYS A 342 1.77 -22.01 -10.95
CA LYS A 342 3.23 -22.20 -11.04
C LYS A 342 3.90 -21.21 -12.00
N LYS A 343 4.95 -20.55 -11.48
CA LYS A 343 6.10 -19.90 -12.15
C LYS A 343 6.09 -19.95 -13.69
N ARG A 344 6.10 -18.79 -14.37
CA ARG A 344 6.87 -18.56 -15.64
C ARG A 344 6.71 -17.22 -16.38
N TRP A 345 5.79 -16.33 -16.02
CA TRP A 345 5.51 -15.16 -16.88
C TRP A 345 6.45 -13.96 -16.66
N LEU A 346 6.75 -13.61 -15.41
CA LEU A 346 7.58 -12.44 -15.07
C LEU A 346 9.07 -12.60 -15.39
N GLU A 347 9.61 -13.83 -15.33
CA GLU A 347 10.97 -14.11 -15.82
C GLU A 347 11.14 -13.68 -17.29
N LYS A 348 10.08 -13.70 -18.11
CA LYS A 348 10.13 -13.27 -19.51
C LYS A 348 10.04 -11.74 -19.67
N ILE A 349 9.26 -11.06 -18.86
CA ILE A 349 9.09 -9.60 -18.95
C ILE A 349 10.32 -8.88 -18.41
N PHE A 350 10.80 -9.28 -17.23
CA PHE A 350 12.03 -8.71 -16.67
C PHE A 350 13.28 -9.09 -17.49
N ALA A 351 13.32 -10.28 -18.10
CA ALA A 351 14.39 -10.61 -19.05
C ALA A 351 14.35 -9.76 -20.33
N LYS A 352 13.15 -9.43 -20.85
CA LYS A 352 13.02 -8.52 -22.01
C LYS A 352 13.41 -7.08 -21.67
N LEU A 353 13.10 -6.59 -20.47
CA LEU A 353 13.48 -5.26 -20.01
C LEU A 353 14.98 -5.16 -19.65
N ASN A 354 15.64 -6.29 -19.37
CA ASN A 354 17.10 -6.37 -19.14
C ASN A 354 17.94 -6.53 -20.42
N VAL A 355 17.35 -6.58 -21.62
CA VAL A 355 18.09 -6.63 -22.89
C VAL A 355 17.95 -5.31 -23.63
N LYS A 356 18.78 -4.34 -23.22
CA LYS A 356 19.60 -3.45 -24.08
C LYS A 356 20.27 -2.40 -23.19
N SER A 357 21.38 -2.82 -22.59
CA SER A 357 22.44 -1.93 -22.11
C SER A 357 23.69 -2.20 -22.94
N GLU A 358 23.66 -1.85 -24.22
CA GLU A 358 24.85 -1.69 -25.07
C GLU A 358 24.54 -0.53 -26.02
N ASP A 359 24.84 0.69 -25.55
CA ASP A 359 25.93 1.56 -26.05
C ASP A 359 26.01 2.86 -25.23
#